data_AF-A0AAW4KW73-F1
#
_entry.id   AF-A0AAW4KW73-F1
#
_cell.length_a   1.000
_cell.length_b   1.000
_cell.length_c   1.000
_cell.angle_alpha   90.00
_cell.angle_beta   90.00
_cell.angle_gamma   90.00
#
_symmetry.space_group_name_H-M   'P 1'
#
loop_
_entity.id
_entity.type
_entity.pdbx_description
1 polymer ?
#
loop_
_entity_poly.entity_id
_entity_poly.type
_entity_poly.pdbx_seq_one_letter_code
_entity_poly.pdbx_strand_id
1 'polypeptide(L)' 'MHSELDAYDRRILALLQEDASLSSAQIAEQVGLSQSPCWRRIQRLKEEGVIRGQVTLLDRKKIGLNTQIFAEVKL' A
#
# COMPACT_ATOMS: atom_id res chain seq x y z
N MET A 1 -2.13 -9.46 18.47
CA MET A 1 -2.78 -8.21 18.88
C MET A 1 -3.19 -7.47 17.62
N HIS A 2 -4.49 -7.28 17.36
CA HIS A 2 -4.94 -6.41 16.29
C HIS A 2 -4.75 -4.97 16.77
N SER A 3 -3.74 -4.26 16.26
CA SER A 3 -3.77 -2.80 16.30
C SER A 3 -4.98 -2.39 15.47
N GLU A 4 -6.01 -1.82 16.10
CA GLU A 4 -7.08 -1.19 15.35
C GLU A 4 -6.48 -0.04 14.53
N LEU A 5 -6.65 -0.12 13.21
CA LEU A 5 -6.28 0.95 12.28
C LEU A 5 -7.25 2.12 12.47
N ASP A 6 -6.71 3.28 12.85
CA ASP A 6 -7.51 4.49 12.99
C ASP A 6 -7.88 5.10 11.62
N ALA A 7 -8.66 6.18 11.64
CA ALA A 7 -9.11 6.84 10.42
C ALA A 7 -7.97 7.39 9.55
N TYR A 8 -6.87 7.84 10.16
CA TYR A 8 -5.70 8.32 9.42
C TYR A 8 -4.94 7.17 8.80
N ASP A 9 -4.74 6.07 9.54
CA ASP A 9 -4.05 4.89 9.01
C ASP A 9 -4.79 4.35 7.77
N ARG A 10 -6.12 4.27 7.82
CA ARG A 10 -6.95 3.82 6.68
C ARG A 10 -6.81 4.74 5.46
N ARG A 11 -6.81 6.06 5.67
CA ARG A 11 -6.63 7.04 4.57
C ARG A 11 -5.22 6.98 3.99
N ILE A 12 -4.19 6.86 4.83
CA ILE A 12 -2.79 6.67 4.41
C ILE A 12 -2.66 5.41 3.54
N LEU A 13 -3.23 4.29 3.99
CA LEU A 13 -3.19 3.02 3.26
C LEU A 13 -3.94 3.10 1.93
N ALA A 14 -5.09 3.79 1.88
CA ALA A 14 -5.82 4.00 0.65
C ALA A 14 -4.98 4.78 -0.37
N LEU A 15 -4.35 5.88 0.04
CA LEU A 15 -3.48 6.68 -0.83
C LEU A 15 -2.27 5.88 -1.32
N LEU A 16 -1.63 5.10 -0.46
CA LEU A 16 -0.49 4.28 -0.84
C LEU A 16 -0.85 3.11 -1.77
N GLN A 17 -2.08 2.57 -1.68
CA GLN A 17 -2.56 1.54 -2.60
C GLN A 17 -2.91 2.11 -3.98
N GLU A 18 -3.37 3.36 -4.02
CA GLU A 18 -3.60 4.07 -5.27
C GLU A 18 -2.29 4.51 -5.92
N ASP A 19 -1.41 5.16 -5.16
CA ASP A 19 -0.10 5.60 -5.61
C ASP A 19 0.95 5.51 -4.48
N ALA A 20 1.75 4.46 -4.54
CA ALA A 20 2.82 4.24 -3.58
C ALA A 20 4.06 5.14 -3.82
N SER A 21 4.10 5.92 -4.91
CA SER A 21 5.19 6.86 -5.18
C SER A 21 5.09 8.16 -4.37
N LEU A 22 3.95 8.41 -3.73
CA LEU A 22 3.73 9.58 -2.89
C LEU A 22 4.70 9.63 -1.71
N SER A 23 5.32 10.80 -1.51
CA SER A 23 6.13 11.06 -0.33
C SER A 23 5.28 11.19 0.93
N SER A 24 5.90 10.99 2.09
CA SER A 24 5.22 11.19 3.38
C SER A 24 4.69 12.62 3.57
N ALA A 25 5.29 13.63 2.90
CA ALA A 25 4.81 15.01 2.94
C ALA A 25 3.52 15.18 2.13
N GLN A 26 3.46 14.63 0.91
CA GLN A 26 2.26 14.68 0.06
C GLN A 26 1.10 13.92 0.71
N ILE A 27 1.35 12.75 1.28
CA ILE A 27 0.33 11.99 2.01
C ILE A 27 -0.17 12.80 3.20
N ALA A 28 0.74 13.40 3.98
CA ALA A 28 0.38 14.21 5.14
C ALA A 28 -0.53 15.39 4.78
N GLU A 29 -0.21 16.11 3.71
CA GLU A 29 -1.04 17.20 3.18
C GLU A 29 -2.46 16.73 2.84
N GLN A 30 -2.59 15.60 2.15
CA GLN A 30 -3.90 15.06 1.76
C GLN A 30 -4.72 14.51 2.95
N VAL A 31 -4.06 13.95 3.97
CA VAL A 31 -4.78 13.42 5.14
C VAL A 31 -5.02 14.46 6.23
N GLY A 32 -4.38 15.64 6.17
CA GLY A 32 -4.51 16.71 7.18
C GLY A 32 -3.58 16.53 8.38
N LEU A 33 -2.40 15.94 8.18
CA LEU A 33 -1.36 15.78 9.19
C LEU A 33 -0.10 16.59 8.81
N SER A 34 0.80 16.78 9.77
CA SER A 34 2.18 17.17 9.44
C SER A 34 3.00 15.95 8.99
N GLN A 35 4.11 16.20 8.29
CA GLN A 35 4.92 15.14 7.69
C GLN A 35 5.46 14.12 8.71
N SER A 36 5.95 14.59 9.86
CA SER A 36 6.57 13.74 10.89
C SER A 36 5.63 12.65 11.46
N PRO A 37 4.40 12.97 11.94
CA PRO A 37 3.46 11.95 12.40
C PRO A 37 2.96 11.04 11.27
N CYS A 38 2.77 11.56 10.06
CA CYS A 38 2.41 10.72 8.90
C CYS A 38 3.51 9.70 8.59
N TRP A 39 4.77 10.13 8.56
CA TRP A 39 5.91 9.25 8.35
C TRP A 39 6.01 8.16 9.43
N ARG A 40 5.85 8.54 10.71
CA ARG A 40 5.88 7.58 11.83
C ARG A 40 4.79 6.51 11.70
N ARG A 41 3.58 6.89 11.28
CA ARG A 41 2.48 5.95 11.00
C ARG A 41 2.84 4.99 9.88
N ILE A 42 3.39 5.49 8.77
CA ILE A 42 3.81 4.64 7.64
C ILE A 42 4.89 3.64 8.07
N GLN A 43 5.88 4.06 8.86
CA GLN A 43 6.90 3.14 9.37
C GLN A 43 6.30 2.06 10.29
N ARG A 44 5.46 2.48 11.25
CA ARG A 44 4.75 1.54 12.12
C ARG A 44 3.94 0.51 11.33
N LEU A 45 3.19 0.94 10.31
CA LEU A 45 2.39 0.05 9.46
C LEU A 45 3.27 -0.94 8.65
N LYS A 46 4.50 -0.56 8.29
CA LYS A 46 5.48 -1.47 7.69
C LYS A 46 6.04 -2.47 8.71
N GLU A 47 6.46 -1.99 9.88
CA GLU A 47 7.02 -2.81 10.97
C GLU A 47 6.02 -3.84 11.50
N GLU A 48 4.74 -3.46 11.61
CA GLU A 48 3.64 -4.36 12.00
C GLU A 48 3.22 -5.33 10.88
N GLY A 49 3.78 -5.20 9.68
CA GLY A 49 3.45 -6.06 8.54
C GLY A 49 2.11 -5.76 7.87
N VAL A 50 1.45 -4.65 8.22
CA VAL A 50 0.24 -4.17 7.53
C VAL A 50 0.59 -3.80 6.09
N ILE A 51 1.69 -3.07 5.89
CA ILE A 51 2.30 -2.83 4.58
C ILE A 51 3.36 -3.91 4.35
N ARG A 52 3.01 -4.93 3.55
CA ARG A 52 3.91 -6.06 3.26
C ARG A 52 4.98 -5.74 2.22
N GLY A 53 4.72 -4.80 1.32
CA GLY A 53 5.62 -4.45 0.23
C GLY A 53 5.04 -3.41 -0.70
N GLN A 54 5.92 -2.81 -1.50
CA GLN A 54 5.59 -1.89 -2.57
C GLN A 54 6.17 -2.45 -3.86
N VAL A 55 5.36 -2.53 -4.91
CA VAL A 55 5.73 -3.23 -6.15
C VAL A 55 5.43 -2.37 -7.36
N THR A 56 6.23 -2.52 -8.41
CA THR A 56 5.95 -1.96 -9.73
C THR A 56 5.01 -2.89 -10.48
N LEU A 57 3.84 -2.41 -10.88
CA LEU A 57 2.90 -3.18 -11.70
C LEU A 57 3.33 -3.13 -13.16
N LEU A 58 3.62 -4.29 -13.74
CA LEU A 58 4.06 -4.40 -15.13
C LEU A 58 2.89 -4.73 -16.05
N ASP A 59 2.90 -4.15 -17.25
CA ASP A 59 2.01 -4.58 -18.32
C ASP A 59 2.45 -5.96 -18.81
N ARG A 60 1.63 -6.95 -18.49
CA ARG A 60 1.88 -8.34 -18.80
C ARG A 60 2.06 -8.60 -20.31
N LYS A 61 1.29 -7.93 -21.17
CA LYS A 61 1.37 -8.11 -22.64
C LYS A 61 2.68 -7.58 -23.18
N LYS A 62 3.14 -6.43 -22.67
CA LYS A 62 4.40 -5.79 -23.11
C LYS A 62 5.65 -6.58 -22.73
N ILE A 63 5.57 -7.43 -21.71
CA ILE A 63 6.68 -8.29 -21.27
C ILE A 63 6.56 -9.73 -21.76
N GLY A 64 5.72 -10.00 -22.76
CA GLY A 64 5.61 -11.30 -23.41
C GLY A 64 4.85 -12.38 -22.62
N LEU A 65 4.21 -12.02 -21.51
CA LEU A 65 3.41 -12.93 -20.69
C LEU A 65 1.96 -13.04 -21.21
N ASN A 66 1.81 -13.52 -22.44
CA ASN A 66 0.55 -13.41 -23.18
C ASN A 66 -0.60 -14.31 -22.67
N THR A 67 -0.28 -15.35 -21.91
CA THR A 67 -1.24 -16.34 -21.42
C THR A 67 -1.40 -16.23 -19.90
N GLN A 68 -2.65 -16.22 -19.42
CA GLN A 68 -2.99 -16.34 -18.00
C GLN A 68 -4.01 -17.46 -17.84
N ILE A 69 -3.72 -18.39 -16.95
CA ILE A 69 -4.56 -19.55 -16.67
C ILE A 69 -5.00 -19.47 -15.21
N PHE A 70 -6.29 -19.65 -14.98
CA PHE A 70 -6.82 -19.94 -13.65
C PHE A 70 -7.20 -21.43 -13.65
N ALA A 71 -6.70 -22.18 -12.67
CA ALA A 71 -7.01 -23.59 -12.49
C ALA A 71 -7.64 -23.78 -11.11
N GLU A 72 -8.78 -24.45 -11.07
CA GLU A 72 -9.45 -24.86 -9.84
C GLU A 72 -9.27 -26.38 -9.71
N VAL A 73 -8.76 -26.82 -8.56
CA VAL A 73 -8.57 -28.25 -8.25
C VAL A 73 -9.58 -28.60 -7.16
N LYS A 74 -10.41 -29.61 -7.43
CA LYS A 74 -11.27 -30.23 -6.40
C LYS A 74 -10.57 -31.48 -5.88
N LEU A 75 -10.51 -31.58 -4.55
CA LEU A 75 -10.01 -32.74 -3.82
C LEU A 75 -11.12 -33.78 -3.63
#